data_AF-A0A8S1A425-F1
#
_entry.id   AF-A0A8S1A425-F1
#
_cell.length_a   1.000
_cell.length_b   1.000
_cell.length_c   1.000
_cell.angle_alpha   90.00
_cell.angle_beta   90.00
_cell.angle_gamma   90.00
#
_symmetry.space_group_name_H-M   'P 1'
#
loop_
_entity.id
_entity.type
_entity.pdbx_description
1 polymer ?
#
loop_
_entity_poly.entity_id
_entity_poly.type
_entity_poly.pdbx_seq_one_letter_code
_entity_poly.pdbx_strand_id
1 'polypeptide(L)'
;MPNILTVRCMHTQLLSPAVYFVSTVLQFQIYRAVCERTGQFIRGDPSRPLHKCDIYRNPEAGRILKRIMERGSSAPWTQILQETIGEGSLNGEALRDYFRPLEDWLRSENLRTGEYLGWSYDGDYCKFSIETAGLQVYGGFYNAASRHFDITSFFTILLVSVLTTILAMRWRVASRKFQDRRREIFENAREKKKRKMGSAKFKNCDEQDFVQKNEFEGSFVTLQCSKKYCT
;
A
#
# COMPACT_ATOMS: atom_id res chain seq x y z
N MET A 1 26.51 30.38 -32.17
CA MET A 1 26.51 29.05 -31.53
C MET A 1 25.06 28.67 -31.27
N PRO A 2 24.52 27.60 -31.88
CA PRO A 2 23.10 27.31 -31.84
C PRO A 2 22.75 26.58 -30.54
N ASN A 3 21.83 27.14 -29.75
CA ASN A 3 21.19 26.44 -28.65
C ASN A 3 20.17 25.45 -29.22
N ILE A 4 20.53 24.18 -29.16
CA ILE A 4 19.69 23.04 -29.51
C ILE A 4 18.44 23.07 -28.62
N LEU A 5 17.32 23.47 -29.20
CA LEU A 5 15.98 23.10 -28.75
C LEU A 5 15.90 21.57 -28.86
N THR A 6 16.14 20.86 -27.77
CA THR A 6 15.64 19.50 -27.64
C THR A 6 14.12 19.58 -27.51
N VAL A 7 13.46 19.65 -28.67
CA VAL A 7 12.08 19.20 -28.79
C VAL A 7 12.12 17.72 -28.44
N ARG A 8 11.86 17.39 -27.16
CA ARG A 8 11.45 16.04 -26.82
C ARG A 8 10.18 15.81 -27.63
N CYS A 9 10.29 15.00 -28.67
CA CYS A 9 9.14 14.47 -29.38
C CYS A 9 8.15 14.01 -28.31
N MET A 10 6.96 14.63 -28.30
CA MET A 10 5.77 14.03 -27.70
C MET A 10 5.61 12.70 -28.43
N HIS A 11 6.22 11.67 -27.85
CA HIS A 11 5.96 10.30 -28.19
C HIS A 11 4.46 10.18 -27.93
N THR A 12 3.70 10.04 -29.01
CA THR A 12 2.27 9.82 -28.98
C THR A 12 2.02 8.60 -28.12
N GLN A 13 1.84 8.81 -26.82
CA GLN A 13 1.53 7.76 -25.88
C GLN A 13 0.17 7.24 -26.32
N LEU A 14 0.15 5.99 -26.76
CA LEU A 14 -1.02 5.11 -26.67
C LEU A 14 -1.83 5.58 -25.46
N LEU A 15 -3.01 6.17 -25.69
CA LEU A 15 -3.85 6.62 -24.60
C LEU A 15 -4.12 5.39 -23.74
N SER A 16 -3.51 5.34 -22.57
CA SER A 16 -3.62 4.17 -21.72
C SER A 16 -5.09 4.05 -21.29
N PRO A 17 -5.62 2.82 -21.14
CA PRO A 17 -6.98 2.62 -20.62
C PRO A 17 -7.24 3.38 -19.31
N ALA A 18 -6.19 3.56 -18.50
CA ALA A 18 -6.23 4.34 -17.26
C ALA A 18 -6.57 5.83 -17.50
N VAL A 19 -6.07 6.45 -18.57
CA VAL A 19 -6.38 7.87 -18.87
C VAL A 19 -7.87 8.02 -19.17
N TYR A 20 -8.46 7.14 -19.98
CA TYR A 20 -9.89 7.17 -20.27
C TYR A 20 -10.76 6.93 -19.04
N PHE A 21 -10.35 5.98 -18.18
CA PHE A 21 -11.07 5.70 -16.95
C PHE A 21 -11.10 6.93 -16.03
N VAL A 22 -9.92 7.53 -15.77
CA VAL A 22 -9.80 8.70 -14.90
C VAL A 22 -10.50 9.91 -15.54
N SER A 23 -10.36 10.12 -16.86
CA SER A 23 -11.02 11.24 -17.54
C SER A 23 -12.54 11.14 -17.45
N THR A 24 -13.10 9.93 -17.52
CA THR A 24 -14.55 9.72 -17.40
C THR A 24 -15.03 10.17 -16.03
N VAL A 25 -14.37 9.73 -14.94
CA VAL A 25 -14.77 10.12 -13.59
C VAL A 25 -14.59 11.63 -13.36
N LEU A 26 -13.46 12.20 -13.79
CA LEU A 26 -13.19 13.63 -13.67
C LEU A 26 -14.16 14.51 -14.47
N GLN A 27 -14.60 14.04 -15.65
CA GLN A 27 -15.57 14.76 -16.48
C GLN A 27 -16.86 15.01 -15.69
N PHE A 28 -17.43 13.98 -15.05
CA PHE A 28 -18.64 14.14 -14.24
C PHE A 28 -18.39 14.99 -12.99
N GLN A 29 -17.23 14.86 -12.36
CA GLN A 29 -16.87 15.65 -11.17
C GLN A 29 -16.79 17.15 -11.48
N ILE A 30 -16.09 17.53 -12.56
CA ILE A 30 -16.00 18.93 -13.00
C ILE A 30 -17.36 19.43 -13.46
N TYR A 31 -18.11 18.63 -14.23
CA TYR A 31 -19.44 19.00 -14.70
C TYR A 31 -20.40 19.26 -13.54
N ARG A 32 -20.45 18.38 -12.53
CA ARG A 32 -21.24 18.58 -11.31
C ARG A 32 -20.87 19.89 -10.62
N ALA A 33 -19.58 20.12 -10.35
CA ALA A 33 -19.14 21.33 -9.68
C ALA A 33 -19.53 22.60 -10.46
N VAL A 34 -19.36 22.60 -11.78
CA VAL A 34 -19.79 23.72 -12.63
C VAL A 34 -21.30 23.93 -12.51
N CYS A 35 -22.10 22.88 -12.61
CA CYS A 35 -23.57 22.94 -12.52
C CYS A 35 -24.08 23.40 -11.14
N GLU A 36 -23.39 23.05 -10.05
CA GLU A 36 -23.68 23.56 -8.71
C GLU A 36 -23.40 25.07 -8.64
N ARG A 37 -22.24 25.51 -9.13
CA ARG A 37 -21.82 26.94 -9.09
C ARG A 37 -22.67 27.84 -9.98
N THR A 38 -23.14 27.34 -11.12
CA THR A 38 -24.03 28.10 -12.01
C THR A 38 -25.48 28.14 -11.52
N GLY A 39 -25.80 27.44 -10.44
CA GLY A 39 -27.18 27.33 -10.00
C GLY A 39 -28.06 26.63 -11.04
N GLN A 40 -27.54 25.59 -11.69
CA GLN A 40 -28.30 24.71 -12.59
C GLN A 40 -28.65 23.38 -11.93
N PHE A 41 -27.79 22.87 -11.05
CA PHE A 41 -28.00 21.62 -10.29
C PHE A 41 -28.15 21.93 -8.79
N ILE A 42 -29.13 21.29 -8.12
CA ILE A 42 -29.22 21.21 -6.66
C ILE A 42 -29.40 19.74 -6.28
N ARG A 43 -28.57 19.27 -5.35
CA ARG A 43 -28.65 17.88 -4.87
C ARG A 43 -29.99 17.64 -4.17
N GLY A 44 -30.74 16.66 -4.64
CA GLY A 44 -32.04 16.27 -4.08
C GLY A 44 -33.25 17.05 -4.63
N ASP A 45 -33.04 18.04 -5.50
CA ASP A 45 -34.13 18.78 -6.14
C ASP A 45 -34.52 18.13 -7.49
N PRO A 46 -35.75 17.61 -7.64
CA PRO A 46 -36.22 17.01 -8.90
C PRO A 46 -36.37 18.01 -10.05
N SER A 47 -36.54 19.31 -9.75
CA SER A 47 -36.68 20.34 -10.77
C SER A 47 -35.34 20.69 -11.44
N ARG A 48 -34.24 20.42 -10.74
CA ARG A 48 -32.88 20.78 -11.13
C ARG A 48 -31.90 19.62 -11.00
N PRO A 49 -32.13 18.50 -11.72
CA PRO A 49 -31.25 17.33 -11.66
C PRO A 49 -30.00 17.51 -12.51
N LEU A 50 -28.92 16.80 -12.17
CA LEU A 50 -27.61 16.99 -12.82
C LEU A 50 -27.63 16.66 -14.32
N HIS A 51 -28.38 15.64 -14.74
CA HIS A 51 -28.49 15.23 -16.16
C HIS A 51 -29.24 16.25 -17.06
N LYS A 52 -29.88 17.28 -16.48
CA LYS A 52 -30.53 18.37 -17.23
C LYS A 52 -29.73 19.67 -17.22
N CYS A 53 -28.57 19.70 -16.57
CA CYS A 53 -27.77 20.91 -16.47
C CYS A 53 -27.28 21.36 -17.86
N ASP A 54 -27.49 22.64 -18.16
CA ASP A 54 -26.96 23.29 -19.35
C ASP A 54 -25.96 24.39 -18.96
N ILE A 55 -24.72 24.26 -19.43
CA ILE A 55 -23.66 25.25 -19.19
C ILE A 55 -23.50 26.24 -20.36
N TYR A 56 -24.35 26.14 -21.39
CA TYR A 56 -24.29 26.97 -22.59
C TYR A 56 -24.43 28.46 -22.26
N ARG A 57 -23.57 29.28 -22.88
CA ARG A 57 -23.49 30.75 -22.68
C ARG A 57 -23.41 31.19 -21.21
N ASN A 58 -22.93 30.33 -20.31
CA ASN A 58 -22.75 30.68 -18.91
C ASN A 58 -21.33 31.23 -18.66
N PRO A 59 -21.16 32.52 -18.32
CA PRO A 59 -19.84 33.11 -18.10
C PRO A 59 -19.15 32.56 -16.83
N GLU A 60 -19.91 32.14 -15.82
CA GLU A 60 -19.35 31.57 -14.59
C GLU A 60 -18.74 30.18 -14.85
N ALA A 61 -19.43 29.35 -15.64
CA ALA A 61 -18.88 28.08 -16.10
C ALA A 61 -17.55 28.27 -16.84
N GLY A 62 -17.49 29.26 -17.74
CA GLY A 62 -16.27 29.62 -18.46
C GLY A 62 -15.12 30.05 -17.54
N ARG A 63 -15.39 30.81 -16.48
CA ARG A 63 -14.36 31.23 -15.49
C ARG A 63 -13.78 30.03 -14.75
N ILE A 64 -14.62 29.08 -14.32
CA ILE A 64 -14.19 27.88 -13.62
C ILE A 64 -13.29 27.04 -14.53
N LEU A 65 -13.75 26.75 -15.75
CA LEU A 65 -12.99 25.96 -16.72
C LEU A 65 -11.68 26.65 -17.10
N LYS A 66 -11.69 27.97 -17.29
CA LYS A 66 -10.47 28.75 -17.55
C LYS A 66 -9.45 28.59 -16.43
N ARG A 67 -9.87 28.69 -15.16
CA ARG A 67 -8.97 28.54 -14.00
C ARG A 67 -8.32 27.16 -13.92
N ILE A 68 -9.06 26.11 -14.31
CA ILE A 68 -8.50 24.75 -14.38
C ILE A 68 -7.48 24.66 -15.53
N MET A 69 -7.85 25.11 -16.72
CA MET A 69 -7.03 24.93 -17.94
C MET A 69 -5.80 25.85 -18.00
N GLU A 70 -5.86 27.06 -17.43
CA GLU A 70 -4.75 28.03 -17.47
C GLU A 70 -3.50 27.55 -16.73
N ARG A 71 -3.66 26.63 -15.77
CA ARG A 71 -2.55 26.05 -15.01
C ARG A 71 -1.76 25.03 -15.83
N GLY A 72 -2.38 24.38 -16.83
CA GLY A 72 -1.74 23.33 -17.61
C GLY A 72 -1.08 22.26 -16.74
N SER A 73 0.19 21.97 -17.00
CA SER A 73 1.00 21.02 -16.21
C SER A 73 1.85 21.68 -15.11
N SER A 74 1.64 22.98 -14.81
CA SER A 74 2.46 23.71 -13.84
C SER A 74 2.27 23.29 -12.37
N ALA A 75 1.13 22.67 -12.06
CA ALA A 75 0.79 22.20 -10.72
C ALA A 75 0.13 20.80 -10.78
N PRO A 76 0.19 20.01 -9.69
CA PRO A 76 -0.53 18.74 -9.61
C PRO A 76 -2.03 18.93 -9.82
N TRP A 77 -2.65 18.03 -10.58
CA TRP A 77 -4.08 18.11 -10.93
C TRP A 77 -4.99 18.13 -9.69
N THR A 78 -4.66 17.37 -8.64
CA THR A 78 -5.41 17.33 -7.38
C THR A 78 -5.47 18.70 -6.70
N GLN A 79 -4.35 19.42 -6.70
CA GLN A 79 -4.27 20.77 -6.14
C GLN A 79 -5.11 21.75 -6.97
N ILE A 80 -5.02 21.68 -8.30
CA ILE A 80 -5.81 22.54 -9.20
C ILE A 80 -7.31 22.36 -8.95
N LEU A 81 -7.78 21.10 -8.83
CA LEU A 81 -9.18 20.81 -8.55
C LEU A 81 -9.60 21.26 -7.15
N GLN A 82 -8.76 21.07 -6.12
CA GLN A 82 -9.04 21.55 -4.77
C GLN A 82 -9.20 23.08 -4.74
N GLU A 83 -8.34 23.83 -5.44
CA GLU A 83 -8.38 25.30 -5.50
C GLU A 83 -9.57 25.84 -6.31
N THR A 84 -10.06 25.09 -7.29
CA THR A 84 -11.12 25.53 -8.21
C THR A 84 -12.51 25.09 -7.76
N ILE A 85 -12.71 23.78 -7.62
CA ILE A 85 -13.99 23.16 -7.34
C ILE A 85 -14.16 22.77 -5.86
N GLY A 86 -13.07 22.73 -5.09
CA GLY A 86 -13.09 22.36 -3.66
C GLY A 86 -12.93 20.86 -3.40
N GLU A 87 -12.70 20.07 -4.46
CA GLU A 87 -12.55 18.61 -4.40
C GLU A 87 -11.27 18.17 -5.12
N GLY A 88 -10.21 17.87 -4.37
CA GLY A 88 -8.92 17.44 -4.93
C GLY A 88 -8.77 15.94 -5.14
N SER A 89 -9.62 15.11 -4.52
CA SER A 89 -9.63 13.66 -4.71
C SER A 89 -10.57 13.24 -5.84
N LEU A 90 -10.27 12.12 -6.49
CA LEU A 90 -11.15 11.51 -7.48
C LEU A 90 -12.42 10.99 -6.79
N ASN A 91 -13.60 11.49 -7.19
CA ASN A 91 -14.88 11.12 -6.56
C ASN A 91 -15.89 10.59 -7.60
N GLY A 92 -16.38 9.36 -7.37
CA GLY A 92 -17.41 8.71 -8.19
C GLY A 92 -18.86 9.16 -7.88
N GLU A 93 -19.08 9.96 -6.84
CA GLU A 93 -20.41 10.45 -6.48
C GLU A 93 -21.06 11.25 -7.61
N ALA A 94 -20.28 12.06 -8.33
CA ALA A 94 -20.81 12.88 -9.43
C ALA A 94 -21.39 12.03 -10.56
N LEU A 95 -20.74 10.91 -10.87
CA LEU A 95 -21.24 9.92 -11.83
C LEU A 95 -22.57 9.32 -11.35
N ARG A 96 -22.65 8.97 -10.06
CA ARG A 96 -23.90 8.46 -9.47
C ARG A 96 -25.01 9.50 -9.41
N ASP A 97 -24.72 10.75 -9.07
CA ASP A 97 -25.70 11.85 -9.09
C ASP A 97 -26.29 12.03 -10.51
N TYR A 98 -25.47 11.89 -11.55
CA TYR A 98 -25.92 11.98 -12.94
C TYR A 98 -26.88 10.85 -13.30
N PHE A 99 -26.52 9.60 -12.98
CA PHE A 99 -27.30 8.41 -13.33
C PHE A 99 -28.38 8.01 -12.31
N ARG A 100 -28.53 8.73 -11.18
CA ARG A 100 -29.46 8.37 -10.11
C ARG A 100 -30.90 8.11 -10.59
N PRO A 101 -31.52 8.95 -11.43
CA PRO A 101 -32.90 8.69 -11.87
C PRO A 101 -33.03 7.41 -12.70
N LEU A 102 -32.00 7.09 -13.50
CA LEU A 102 -31.95 5.84 -14.26
C LEU A 102 -31.74 4.64 -13.32
N GLU A 103 -30.88 4.78 -12.31
CA GLU A 103 -30.67 3.75 -11.30
C GLU A 103 -31.96 3.42 -10.54
N ASP A 104 -32.71 4.45 -10.11
CA ASP A 104 -33.96 4.29 -9.38
C ASP A 104 -35.02 3.60 -10.26
N TRP A 105 -35.12 4.00 -11.53
CA TRP A 105 -36.02 3.38 -12.50
C TRP A 105 -35.64 1.91 -12.74
N LEU A 106 -34.37 1.62 -13.05
CA LEU A 106 -33.88 0.26 -13.29
C LEU A 106 -34.11 -0.65 -12.08
N ARG A 107 -33.91 -0.14 -10.86
CA ARG A 107 -34.17 -0.90 -9.63
C ARG A 107 -35.64 -1.27 -9.52
N SER A 108 -36.55 -0.34 -9.78
CA SER A 108 -37.99 -0.60 -9.74
C SER A 108 -38.42 -1.60 -10.81
N GLU A 109 -37.85 -1.49 -12.01
CA GLU A 109 -38.19 -2.33 -13.15
C GLU A 109 -37.68 -3.76 -12.98
N ASN A 110 -36.44 -3.94 -12.54
CA ASN A 110 -35.87 -5.26 -12.24
C ASN A 110 -36.68 -6.01 -11.17
N LEU A 111 -37.19 -5.30 -10.15
CA LEU A 111 -38.08 -5.87 -9.14
C LEU A 111 -39.46 -6.24 -9.71
N ARG A 112 -39.97 -5.45 -10.66
CA ARG A 112 -41.27 -5.67 -11.30
C ARG A 112 -41.26 -6.89 -12.22
N THR A 113 -40.20 -7.08 -12.99
CA THR A 113 -40.06 -8.20 -13.95
C THR A 113 -39.41 -9.43 -13.34
N GLY A 114 -38.76 -9.29 -12.18
CA GLY A 114 -38.05 -10.38 -11.51
C GLY A 114 -36.75 -10.76 -12.22
N GLU A 115 -36.04 -9.79 -12.82
CA GLU A 115 -34.76 -10.05 -13.49
C GLU A 115 -33.70 -10.57 -12.51
N TYR A 116 -32.90 -11.53 -12.98
CA TYR A 116 -31.73 -12.00 -12.26
C TYR A 116 -30.58 -10.99 -12.37
N LEU A 117 -30.05 -10.52 -11.23
CA LEU A 117 -28.94 -9.58 -11.18
C LEU A 117 -27.59 -10.29 -11.04
N GLY A 118 -26.70 -10.07 -12.00
CA GLY A 118 -25.35 -10.63 -12.03
C GLY A 118 -25.13 -11.50 -13.26
N TRP A 119 -23.99 -12.18 -13.28
CA TRP A 119 -23.64 -13.12 -14.34
C TRP A 119 -23.16 -14.43 -13.72
N SER A 120 -23.45 -15.54 -14.39
CA SER A 120 -22.81 -16.81 -14.07
C SER A 120 -21.36 -16.75 -14.52
N TYR A 121 -20.43 -17.33 -13.75
CA TYR A 121 -19.05 -17.44 -14.17
C TYR A 121 -18.93 -18.47 -15.30
N ASP A 122 -17.99 -18.29 -16.24
CA ASP A 122 -17.84 -19.20 -17.39
C ASP A 122 -17.55 -20.66 -16.96
N GLY A 123 -16.94 -20.85 -15.80
CA GLY A 123 -16.73 -22.18 -15.19
C GLY A 123 -17.96 -22.81 -14.53
N ASP A 124 -19.01 -22.03 -14.22
CA ASP A 124 -20.25 -22.52 -13.62
C ASP A 124 -21.28 -22.99 -14.66
N TYR A 125 -21.11 -22.68 -15.96
CA TYR A 125 -21.97 -23.26 -17.00
C TYR A 125 -21.93 -24.79 -17.02
N CYS A 126 -20.75 -25.38 -16.78
CA CYS A 126 -20.65 -26.83 -16.59
C CYS A 126 -21.44 -27.28 -15.35
N LYS A 127 -21.38 -26.54 -14.24
CA LYS A 127 -22.07 -26.92 -12.99
C LYS A 127 -23.60 -26.90 -13.14
N PHE A 128 -24.17 -25.85 -13.71
CA PHE A 128 -25.63 -25.76 -13.93
C PHE A 128 -26.13 -26.81 -14.94
N SER A 129 -25.35 -27.10 -15.98
CA SER A 129 -25.68 -28.16 -16.95
C SER A 129 -25.63 -29.56 -16.32
N ILE A 130 -24.68 -29.79 -15.41
CA ILE A 130 -24.48 -31.05 -14.69
C ILE A 130 -25.57 -31.26 -13.61
N GLU A 131 -25.93 -30.22 -12.85
CA GLU A 131 -26.99 -30.27 -11.83
C GLU A 131 -28.36 -30.54 -12.49
N THR A 132 -28.62 -29.93 -13.65
CA THR A 132 -29.82 -30.20 -14.45
C THR A 132 -29.84 -31.62 -15.03
N ALA A 133 -28.66 -32.20 -15.29
CA ALA A 133 -28.49 -33.57 -15.79
C ALA A 133 -28.37 -34.64 -14.69
N GLY A 134 -28.40 -34.27 -13.40
CA GLY A 134 -28.31 -35.21 -12.27
C GLY A 134 -26.97 -35.94 -12.15
N LEU A 135 -25.89 -35.39 -12.72
CA LEU A 135 -24.56 -36.00 -12.69
C LEU A 135 -23.74 -35.51 -11.49
N GLN A 136 -23.04 -36.41 -10.78
CA GLN A 136 -22.08 -36.02 -9.74
C GLN A 136 -20.72 -35.69 -10.36
N VAL A 137 -20.28 -34.43 -10.28
CA VAL A 137 -18.92 -34.03 -10.71
C VAL A 137 -18.00 -33.93 -9.50
N TYR A 138 -17.04 -34.86 -9.42
CA TYR A 138 -15.94 -34.81 -8.48
C TYR A 138 -14.76 -34.06 -9.11
N GLY A 139 -14.80 -32.72 -9.09
CA GLY A 139 -13.75 -31.93 -9.75
C GLY A 139 -13.95 -30.42 -9.72
N GLY A 140 -13.68 -29.80 -8.56
CA GLY A 140 -13.54 -28.35 -8.44
C GLY A 140 -12.38 -28.02 -7.50
N PHE A 141 -11.23 -27.63 -8.05
CA PHE A 141 -10.00 -27.32 -7.28
C PHE A 141 -10.16 -26.14 -6.29
N TYR A 142 -11.25 -25.36 -6.36
CA TYR A 142 -11.48 -24.19 -5.51
C TYR A 142 -12.39 -24.44 -4.29
N ASN A 143 -13.01 -25.62 -4.17
CA ASN A 143 -13.95 -25.92 -3.07
C ASN A 143 -13.33 -26.70 -1.89
N ALA A 144 -12.01 -26.89 -1.87
CA ALA A 144 -11.31 -27.54 -0.76
C ALA A 144 -10.77 -26.54 0.29
N ALA A 145 -11.28 -25.30 0.31
CA ALA A 145 -11.04 -24.38 1.41
C ALA A 145 -12.32 -24.26 2.26
N SER A 146 -12.72 -25.37 2.88
CA SER A 146 -13.59 -25.31 4.04
C SER A 146 -12.87 -24.49 5.10
N ARG A 147 -13.13 -23.18 5.16
CA ARG A 147 -12.75 -22.35 6.31
C ARG A 147 -13.61 -22.80 7.49
N HIS A 148 -13.25 -23.93 8.08
CA HIS A 148 -13.54 -24.17 9.48
C HIS A 148 -12.68 -23.20 10.28
N PHE A 149 -13.14 -21.95 10.39
CA PHE A 149 -12.67 -21.05 11.43
C PHE A 149 -13.37 -21.46 12.73
N ASP A 150 -13.05 -22.67 13.18
CA ASP A 150 -13.57 -23.19 14.44
C ASP A 150 -12.95 -22.40 15.59
N ILE A 151 -13.78 -22.10 16.59
CA ILE A 151 -13.43 -21.41 17.84
C ILE A 151 -12.18 -22.04 18.51
N THR A 152 -11.94 -23.33 18.26
CA THR A 152 -10.75 -24.08 18.70
C THR A 152 -9.42 -23.49 18.20
N SER A 153 -9.39 -22.87 17.02
CA SER A 153 -8.19 -22.26 16.43
C SER A 153 -7.70 -21.02 17.19
N PHE A 154 -8.62 -20.23 17.75
CA PHE A 154 -8.23 -19.07 18.57
C PHE A 154 -7.60 -19.51 19.89
N PHE A 155 -8.16 -20.54 20.54
CA PHE A 155 -7.62 -21.06 21.79
C PHE A 155 -6.27 -21.73 21.61
N THR A 156 -6.04 -22.44 20.48
CA THR A 156 -4.75 -23.08 20.21
C THR A 156 -3.64 -22.03 19.97
N ILE A 157 -3.93 -20.97 19.21
CA ILE A 157 -2.96 -19.87 18.98
C ILE A 157 -2.62 -19.18 20.30
N LEU A 158 -3.61 -18.91 21.14
CA LEU A 158 -3.40 -18.25 22.44
C LEU A 158 -2.55 -19.13 23.36
N LEU A 159 -2.84 -20.44 23.45
CA LEU A 159 -2.06 -21.38 24.27
C LEU A 159 -0.61 -21.51 23.79
N VAL A 160 -0.36 -21.58 22.48
CA VAL A 160 1.00 -21.67 21.93
C VAL A 160 1.81 -20.40 22.20
N SER A 161 1.20 -19.22 22.11
CA SER A 161 1.87 -17.95 22.42
C SER A 161 2.28 -17.84 23.90
N VAL A 162 1.42 -18.31 24.81
CA VAL A 162 1.73 -18.33 26.25
C VAL A 162 2.81 -19.36 26.55
N LEU A 163 2.77 -20.54 25.92
CA LEU A 163 3.77 -21.58 26.16
C LEU A 163 5.17 -21.15 25.68
N THR A 164 5.24 -20.53 24.50
CA THR A 164 6.51 -20.04 23.92
C THR A 164 7.10 -18.90 24.75
N THR A 165 6.29 -17.98 25.27
CA THR A 165 6.76 -16.90 26.15
C THR A 165 7.27 -17.43 27.49
N ILE A 166 6.58 -18.41 28.11
CA ILE A 166 7.03 -19.06 29.34
C ILE A 166 8.37 -19.80 29.11
N LEU A 167 8.48 -20.58 28.04
CA LEU A 167 9.72 -21.28 27.69
C LEU A 167 10.87 -20.30 27.43
N ALA A 168 10.62 -19.19 26.72
CA ALA A 168 11.60 -18.14 26.49
C ALA A 168 12.03 -17.46 27.80
N MET A 169 11.11 -17.19 28.72
CA MET A 169 11.44 -16.64 30.05
C MET A 169 12.31 -17.61 30.87
N ARG A 170 11.95 -18.90 30.91
CA ARG A 170 12.74 -19.93 31.60
C ARG A 170 14.13 -20.08 30.99
N TRP A 171 14.23 -20.04 29.66
CA TRP A 171 15.50 -20.09 28.94
C TRP A 171 16.37 -18.85 29.22
N ARG A 172 15.78 -17.64 29.26
CA ARG A 172 16.50 -16.41 29.65
C ARG A 172 17.01 -16.45 31.10
N VAL A 173 16.26 -17.04 32.02
CA VAL A 173 16.71 -17.21 33.42
C VAL A 173 17.83 -18.24 33.52
N ALA A 174 17.72 -19.38 32.81
CA ALA A 174 18.77 -20.39 32.76
C ALA A 174 20.05 -19.85 32.12
N SER A 175 19.93 -19.10 31.02
CA SER A 175 21.05 -18.45 30.34
C SER A 175 21.76 -17.43 31.24
N ARG A 176 21.02 -16.63 32.02
CA ARG A 176 21.59 -15.73 33.02
C ARG A 176 22.39 -16.48 34.09
N LYS A 177 21.82 -17.54 34.68
CA LYS A 177 22.53 -18.39 35.65
C LYS A 177 23.79 -19.04 35.06
N PHE A 178 23.75 -19.43 33.79
CA PHE A 178 24.91 -20.00 33.10
C PHE A 178 26.02 -18.95 32.88
N GLN A 179 25.65 -17.73 32.46
CA GLN A 179 26.59 -16.62 32.29
C GLN A 179 27.24 -16.19 33.61
N ASP A 180 26.49 -16.18 34.71
CA ASP A 180 27.02 -15.84 36.04
C ASP A 180 28.02 -16.88 36.55
N ARG A 181 27.70 -18.17 36.41
CA ARG A 181 28.65 -19.26 36.75
C ARG A 181 29.92 -19.20 35.88
N ARG A 182 29.80 -18.80 34.61
CA ARG A 182 30.95 -18.60 33.71
C ARG A 182 31.83 -17.43 34.16
N ARG A 183 31.23 -16.31 34.61
CA ARG A 183 31.96 -15.17 35.18
C ARG A 183 32.75 -15.56 36.43
N GLU A 184 32.14 -16.32 37.35
CA GLU A 184 32.83 -16.82 38.54
C GLU A 184 34.04 -17.70 38.18
N ILE A 185 33.90 -18.59 37.19
CA ILE A 185 35.01 -19.42 36.71
C ILE A 185 36.14 -18.57 36.12
N PHE A 186 35.81 -17.54 35.33
CA PHE A 186 36.80 -16.64 34.74
C PHE A 186 37.53 -15.79 35.78
N GLU A 187 36.85 -15.25 36.79
CA GLU A 187 37.51 -14.49 37.85
C GLU A 187 38.40 -15.39 38.71
N ASN A 188 37.96 -16.61 39.03
CA ASN A 188 38.80 -17.59 39.72
C ASN A 188 40.05 -17.98 38.90
N ALA A 189 39.92 -18.09 37.57
CA ALA A 189 41.05 -18.34 36.68
C ALA A 189 41.99 -17.13 36.58
N ARG A 190 41.46 -15.90 36.56
CA ARG A 190 42.23 -14.65 36.55
C ARG A 190 43.02 -14.49 37.85
N GLU A 191 42.42 -14.75 39.01
CA GLU A 191 43.10 -14.72 40.30
C GLU A 191 44.21 -15.79 40.40
N LYS A 192 43.96 -17.01 39.89
CA LYS A 192 45.03 -18.02 39.76
C LYS A 192 46.16 -17.56 38.84
N LYS A 193 45.86 -16.86 37.75
CA LYS A 193 46.86 -16.32 36.81
C LYS A 193 47.65 -15.17 37.45
N LYS A 194 47.03 -14.28 38.21
CA LYS A 194 47.71 -13.23 38.99
C LYS A 194 48.67 -13.82 40.02
N ARG A 195 48.26 -14.87 40.76
CA ARG A 195 49.17 -15.59 41.69
C ARG A 195 50.37 -16.23 40.98
N LYS A 196 50.21 -16.70 39.74
CA LYS A 196 51.32 -17.23 38.93
C LYS A 196 52.20 -16.14 38.30
N MET A 197 51.66 -14.96 37.98
CA MET A 197 52.38 -13.86 37.34
C MET A 197 53.01 -12.87 38.34
N GLY A 198 52.63 -12.89 39.62
CA GLY A 198 53.28 -12.14 40.70
C GLY A 198 54.72 -12.58 41.03
N SER A 199 55.29 -13.52 40.28
CA SER A 199 56.69 -13.95 40.40
C SER A 199 57.53 -13.72 39.13
N ALA A 200 57.01 -13.05 38.09
CA ALA A 200 57.74 -12.81 36.85
C ALA A 200 57.94 -11.30 36.62
N LYS A 201 59.18 -10.86 36.80
CA LYS A 201 59.68 -9.48 36.63
C LYS A 201 59.50 -9.04 35.17
N PHE A 202 58.80 -7.93 34.96
CA PHE A 202 58.56 -7.30 33.66
C PHE A 202 59.88 -6.73 33.08
N LYS A 203 60.22 -7.08 31.85
CA LYS A 203 61.20 -6.36 31.02
C LYS A 203 60.45 -5.80 29.80
N ASN A 204 60.54 -4.48 29.64
CA ASN A 204 60.09 -3.74 28.45
C ASN A 204 60.76 -4.27 27.19
N CYS A 205 60.02 -4.25 26.08
CA CYS A 205 60.56 -3.98 24.75
C CYS A 205 59.51 -3.25 23.91
N ASP A 206 60.03 -2.31 23.13
CA ASP A 206 59.37 -1.29 22.34
C ASP A 206 58.74 -1.77 21.04
N GLU A 207 57.96 -0.83 20.52
CA GLU A 207 57.27 -0.66 19.26
C GLU A 207 58.15 -0.80 18.01
N GLN A 208 57.84 -1.77 17.15
CA GLN A 208 57.83 -1.62 15.67
C GLN A 208 57.35 -2.89 14.95
N ASP A 209 56.70 -2.65 13.82
CA ASP A 209 56.42 -3.55 12.69
C ASP A 209 55.31 -4.61 12.87
N PHE A 210 54.17 -4.43 12.16
CA PHE A 210 54.04 -4.96 10.80
C PHE A 210 52.63 -4.68 10.23
N VAL A 211 52.61 -4.10 9.04
CA VAL A 211 51.49 -3.91 8.12
C VAL A 211 51.49 -5.08 7.15
N GLN A 212 50.35 -5.72 6.85
CA GLN A 212 49.98 -6.04 5.44
C GLN A 212 48.60 -6.68 5.23
N LYS A 213 47.89 -6.09 4.24
CA LYS A 213 47.06 -6.64 3.12
C LYS A 213 46.01 -7.73 3.40
N ASN A 214 44.71 -7.44 3.17
CA ASN A 214 43.91 -7.62 1.91
C ASN A 214 43.75 -9.12 1.56
N GLU A 215 42.57 -9.72 1.33
CA GLU A 215 41.47 -9.34 0.43
C GLU A 215 40.30 -10.36 0.58
N PHE A 216 39.06 -9.89 0.37
CA PHE A 216 37.80 -10.59 -0.03
C PHE A 216 37.47 -12.03 0.43
N GLU A 217 36.44 -12.18 1.29
CA GLU A 217 35.14 -12.79 0.95
C GLU A 217 34.13 -12.62 2.11
N GLY A 218 32.87 -12.30 1.82
CA GLY A 218 31.73 -12.57 2.71
C GLY A 218 31.43 -11.56 3.84
N SER A 219 30.83 -10.43 3.48
CA SER A 219 29.76 -9.73 4.22
C SER A 219 29.78 -9.76 5.76
N PHE A 220 30.58 -8.90 6.39
CA PHE A 220 30.13 -8.11 7.56
C PHE A 220 30.92 -6.80 7.58
N VAL A 221 30.30 -5.72 7.09
CA VAL A 221 30.87 -4.37 7.17
C VAL A 221 30.67 -3.88 8.60
N THR A 222 31.72 -3.97 9.41
CA THR A 222 31.89 -3.06 10.56
C THR A 222 32.96 -2.04 10.21
N LEU A 223 32.50 -0.89 9.71
CA LEU A 223 33.28 0.33 9.73
C LEU A 223 33.28 0.87 11.16
N GLN A 224 34.42 0.93 11.83
CA GLN A 224 34.66 2.02 12.76
C GLN A 224 36.09 2.56 12.68
N CYS A 225 36.12 3.81 12.22
CA CYS A 225 37.05 4.91 12.43
C CYS A 225 38.50 4.61 12.85
N SER A 226 39.38 4.89 11.88
CA SER A 226 40.69 5.52 11.99
C SER A 226 40.98 6.24 13.32
N LYS A 227 42.00 5.78 14.05
CA LYS A 227 42.86 6.65 14.84
C LYS A 227 44.06 7.06 13.97
N LYS A 228 43.90 8.14 13.23
CA LYS A 228 45.02 9.06 12.99
C LYS A 228 44.69 10.33 13.75
N TYR A 229 45.69 10.79 14.52
CA TYR A 229 45.70 11.98 15.38
C TYR A 229 44.96 11.83 16.72
N CYS A 230 45.69 11.30 17.71
CA CYS A 230 45.77 12.03 18.97
C CYS A 230 47.21 12.57 19.03
N THR A 231 47.29 13.88 19.29
CA THR A 231 48.49 14.73 19.43
C THR A 231 49.67 14.09 20.11
#